data_AF-A0A2H0D0N5-F1
#
_entry.id   AF-A0A2H0D0N5-F1
#
_cell.length_a   1.000
_cell.length_b   1.000
_cell.length_c   1.000
_cell.angle_alpha   90.00
_cell.angle_beta   90.00
_cell.angle_gamma   90.00
#
_symmetry.space_group_name_H-M   'P 1'
#
loop_
_entity.id
_entity.type
_entity.pdbx_description
1 polymer ?
#
loop_
_entity_poly.entity_id
_entity_poly.type
_entity_poly.pdbx_seq_one_letter_code
_entity_poly.pdbx_strand_id
1 'polypeptide(L)'
;MTGDTLLPIRRRKKVKKLNKKLNNFDPLNQDGTLNNEDYDYLLTPIRDVLPGDQVLSLNEATNRAEYRKIRALMDMGVRAIYELRTKSGRIIRTTAEHPYLVKTQNPNVKSQNFNLKIKI
;
A
#
# COMPACT_ATOMS: atom_id res chain seq x y z
N MET A 1 -13.44 -0.66 -3.68
CA MET A 1 -12.67 0.47 -3.12
C MET A 1 -12.76 1.67 -4.06
N THR A 2 -12.73 2.90 -3.54
CA THR A 2 -12.86 4.11 -4.37
C THR A 2 -11.49 4.59 -4.86
N GLY A 3 -11.44 5.08 -6.10
CA GLY A 3 -10.21 5.49 -6.79
C GLY A 3 -9.44 6.64 -6.14
N ASP A 4 -10.09 7.44 -5.30
CA ASP A 4 -9.49 8.56 -4.58
C ASP A 4 -8.83 8.17 -3.25
N THR A 5 -8.85 6.87 -2.90
CA THR A 5 -8.16 6.41 -1.70
C THR A 5 -6.65 6.56 -1.87
N LEU A 6 -6.02 7.32 -0.97
CA LEU A 6 -4.59 7.59 -1.02
C LEU A 6 -3.78 6.42 -0.46
N LEU A 7 -2.79 5.97 -1.23
CA LEU A 7 -1.84 4.95 -0.85
C LEU A 7 -0.46 5.56 -0.58
N PRO A 8 0.19 5.23 0.55
CA PRO A 8 1.59 5.53 0.76
C PRO A 8 2.44 4.65 -0.15
N ILE A 9 3.07 5.26 -1.14
CA ILE A 9 3.95 4.59 -2.10
C ILE A 9 5.35 5.18 -2.06
N ARG A 10 6.32 4.38 -2.52
CA ARG A 10 7.62 4.86 -2.96
C ARG A 10 7.85 4.49 -4.43
N ARG A 11 8.38 5.43 -5.20
CA ARG A 11 8.67 5.28 -6.63
C ARG A 11 10.14 5.57 -6.87
N ARG A 12 10.83 4.71 -7.64
CA ARG A 12 12.25 4.91 -7.95
C ARG A 12 12.43 6.14 -8.85
N LYS A 13 13.32 7.06 -8.47
CA LYS A 13 13.66 8.22 -9.28
C LYS A 13 14.31 7.76 -10.60
N LYS A 14 13.86 8.33 -11.72
CA LYS A 14 14.55 8.16 -13.00
C LYS A 14 15.80 9.03 -12.97
N VAL A 15 16.96 8.43 -12.75
CA VAL A 15 18.25 9.13 -12.89
C VAL A 15 18.34 9.61 -14.35
N LYS A 16 18.27 10.92 -14.58
CA LYS A 16 18.56 11.49 -15.90
C LYS A 16 20.01 11.14 -16.21
N LYS A 17 20.26 10.48 -17.34
CA LYS A 17 21.62 10.23 -17.86
C LYS A 17 22.27 11.55 -18.33
N LEU A 18 22.36 12.56 -17.48
CA LEU A 18 23.25 13.70 -17.73
C LEU A 18 24.62 13.31 -17.15
N ASN A 19 25.54 12.95 -18.04
CA ASN A 19 26.99 12.87 -17.80
C ASN A 19 27.45 11.96 -16.66
N LYS A 20 27.23 10.65 -16.82
CA LYS A 20 27.93 9.58 -16.08
C LYS A 20 29.41 9.46 -16.51
N LYS A 21 30.19 10.53 -16.37
CA LYS A 21 31.64 10.49 -16.67
C LYS A 21 32.56 11.03 -15.59
N LEU A 22 32.04 11.42 -14.42
CA LEU A 22 32.91 12.03 -13.39
C LEU A 22 32.85 11.47 -11.98
N ASN A 23 31.81 10.75 -11.55
CA ASN A 23 31.81 10.22 -10.19
C ASN A 23 31.48 8.72 -10.19
N ASN A 24 32.42 7.91 -9.70
CA ASN A 24 32.23 6.53 -9.26
C ASN A 24 31.31 6.52 -8.03
N PHE A 25 30.04 6.90 -8.20
CA PHE A 25 29.02 6.76 -7.17
C PHE A 25 28.59 5.30 -7.14
N ASP A 26 29.11 4.57 -6.16
CA ASP A 26 28.55 3.30 -5.74
C ASP A 26 27.15 3.58 -5.15
N PRO A 27 26.07 2.96 -5.67
CA PRO A 27 24.70 3.23 -5.21
C PRO A 27 24.40 2.62 -3.82
N LEU A 28 25.36 1.91 -3.23
CA LEU A 28 25.29 1.37 -1.89
C LEU A 28 25.95 2.35 -0.91
N ASN A 29 25.26 2.65 0.20
CA ASN A 29 25.94 3.25 1.35
C ASN A 29 27.03 2.29 1.87
N GLN A 30 28.01 2.80 2.62
CA GLN A 30 29.08 1.97 3.21
C GLN A 30 28.54 0.81 4.09
N ASP A 31 27.29 0.87 4.54
CA ASP A 31 26.59 -0.15 5.32
C ASP A 31 25.72 -1.10 4.47
N GLY A 32 25.76 -1.00 3.14
CA GLY A 32 24.97 -1.82 2.22
C GLY A 32 23.50 -1.41 2.10
N THR A 33 23.10 -0.28 2.69
CA THR A 33 21.73 0.24 2.55
C THR A 33 21.58 1.05 1.25
N LEU A 34 20.38 1.01 0.66
CA LEU A 34 20.03 1.84 -0.49
C LEU A 34 19.87 3.30 -0.04
N ASN A 35 20.45 4.24 -0.76
CA ASN A 35 20.26 5.66 -0.52
C ASN A 35 18.76 6.02 -0.53
N ASN A 36 18.26 6.63 0.56
CA ASN A 36 16.90 7.19 0.60
C ASN A 36 16.66 8.23 -0.50
N GLU A 37 17.74 8.78 -1.07
CA GLU A 37 17.70 9.68 -2.22
C GLU A 37 17.21 9.02 -3.52
N ASP A 38 17.17 7.68 -3.62
CA ASP A 38 16.77 6.98 -4.84
C ASP A 38 15.25 6.89 -5.04
N TYR A 39 14.46 7.22 -4.03
CA TYR A 39 13.01 7.05 -4.05
C TYR A 39 12.26 8.34 -3.73
N ASP A 40 11.14 8.55 -4.41
CA ASP A 40 10.14 9.56 -4.07
C ASP A 40 9.06 8.90 -3.20
N TYR A 41 8.82 9.46 -2.01
CA TYR A 41 7.77 9.02 -1.09
C TYR A 41 6.52 9.88 -1.30
N LEU A 42 5.41 9.24 -1.67
CA LEU A 42 4.21 9.93 -2.14
C LEU A 42 2.95 9.33 -1.50
N LEU A 43 1.93 10.18 -1.30
CA LEU A 43 0.55 9.75 -1.12
C LEU A 43 -0.17 9.86 -2.45
N THR A 44 -0.43 8.73 -3.10
CA THR A 44 -0.97 8.69 -4.46
C THR A 44 -2.34 8.01 -4.46
N PRO A 45 -3.38 8.56 -5.11
CA PRO A 45 -4.65 7.88 -5.26
C PRO A 45 -4.48 6.50 -5.91
N ILE A 46 -5.24 5.49 -5.47
CA ILE A 46 -5.13 4.11 -5.95
C ILE A 46 -5.33 3.99 -7.47
N ARG A 47 -6.08 4.90 -8.10
CA ARG A 47 -6.24 4.94 -9.56
C ARG A 47 -5.00 5.43 -10.32
N ASP A 48 -4.10 6.17 -9.64
CA ASP A 48 -2.95 6.87 -10.23
C ASP A 48 -1.61 6.16 -9.91
N VAL A 49 -1.64 5.07 -9.14
CA VAL A 49 -0.45 4.24 -8.90
C VAL A 49 -0.08 3.46 -10.16
N LEU A 50 1.20 3.20 -10.36
CA LEU A 50 1.71 2.52 -11.55
C LEU A 50 2.28 1.15 -11.20
N PRO A 51 2.20 0.16 -12.12
CA PRO A 51 2.96 -1.08 -11.98
C PRO A 51 4.45 -0.78 -11.77
N GLY A 52 5.03 -1.39 -10.74
CA GLY A 52 6.41 -1.13 -10.33
C GLY A 52 6.60 -0.14 -9.19
N ASP A 53 5.58 0.66 -8.86
CA ASP A 53 5.54 1.38 -7.58
C ASP A 53 5.55 0.40 -6.42
N GLN A 54 6.05 0.84 -5.27
CA GLN A 54 6.06 0.02 -4.07
C GLN A 54 5.15 0.64 -3.01
N VAL A 55 4.12 -0.08 -2.59
CA VAL A 55 3.15 0.35 -1.59
C VAL A 55 3.56 -0.16 -0.22
N LEU A 56 3.37 0.68 0.82
CA LEU A 56 3.60 0.26 2.19
C LEU A 56 2.51 -0.74 2.63
N SER A 57 2.91 -1.96 2.99
CA SER A 57 2.01 -3.06 3.35
C SER A 57 2.43 -3.69 4.67
N LEU A 58 1.49 -4.25 5.42
CA LEU A 58 1.82 -5.03 6.61
C LEU A 58 2.40 -6.39 6.19
N ASN A 59 3.56 -6.74 6.74
CA ASN A 59 4.07 -8.11 6.73
C ASN A 59 3.57 -8.82 8.00
N GLU A 60 2.69 -9.80 7.85
CA GLU A 60 2.06 -10.51 8.97
C GLU A 60 3.04 -11.41 9.74
N ALA A 61 4.10 -11.91 9.09
CA ALA A 61 5.11 -12.72 9.75
C ALA A 61 6.01 -11.89 10.67
N THR A 62 6.38 -10.67 10.23
CA THR A 62 7.27 -9.78 10.99
C THR A 62 6.52 -8.75 11.83
N ASN A 63 5.20 -8.60 11.63
CA ASN A 63 4.36 -7.53 12.17
C ASN A 63 4.90 -6.12 11.90
N ARG A 64 5.58 -5.92 10.76
CA ARG A 64 6.17 -4.63 10.36
C ARG A 64 5.61 -4.16 9.04
N ALA A 65 5.55 -2.84 8.87
CA ALA A 65 5.18 -2.22 7.61
C ALA A 65 6.40 -2.25 6.65
N GLU A 66 6.23 -2.86 5.49
CA GLU A 66 7.28 -3.06 4.49
C GLU A 66 6.76 -2.69 3.10
N TYR A 67 7.62 -2.10 2.27
CA TYR A 67 7.25 -1.71 0.91
C TYR A 67 7.24 -2.94 -0.02
N ARG A 68 6.12 -3.15 -0.72
CA ARG A 68 5.95 -4.24 -1.71
C ARG A 68 5.57 -3.72 -3.08
N LYS A 69 6.12 -4.35 -4.12
CA LYS A 69 5.93 -3.95 -5.51
C LYS A 69 4.50 -4.25 -5.99
N ILE A 70 3.84 -3.26 -6.58
CA ILE A 70 2.56 -3.41 -7.28
C ILE A 70 2.83 -4.10 -8.63
N ARG A 71 2.12 -5.20 -8.87
CA ARG A 71 2.25 -5.98 -10.11
C ARG A 71 1.30 -5.52 -11.21
N ALA A 72 0.05 -5.26 -10.85
CA ALA A 72 -1.00 -4.85 -11.77
C ALA A 72 -2.09 -4.09 -11.02
N LEU A 73 -2.86 -3.29 -11.77
CA LEU A 73 -4.14 -2.73 -11.33
C LEU A 73 -5.26 -3.53 -12.01
N MET A 74 -6.32 -3.79 -11.26
CA MET A 74 -7.50 -4.51 -11.74
C MET A 74 -8.71 -3.58 -11.68
N ASP A 75 -9.37 -3.39 -12.81
CA ASP A 75 -10.64 -2.69 -12.87
C ASP A 75 -11.77 -3.69 -12.57
N MET A 76 -12.52 -3.42 -11.51
CA MET A 76 -13.62 -4.26 -11.02
C MET A 76 -15.00 -3.76 -11.47
N GLY A 77 -15.02 -2.72 -12.31
CA GLY A 77 -16.23 -2.06 -12.80
C GLY A 77 -16.97 -1.27 -11.71
N VAL A 78 -18.22 -0.94 -11.99
CA VAL A 78 -19.10 -0.22 -11.07
C VAL A 78 -19.75 -1.21 -10.11
N ARG A 79 -19.60 -0.98 -8.80
CA ARG A 79 -20.17 -1.81 -7.73
C ARG A 79 -20.68 -0.93 -6.59
N ALA A 80 -21.56 -1.47 -5.76
CA ALA A 80 -21.98 -0.82 -4.53
C ALA A 80 -20.78 -0.58 -3.60
N ILE A 81 -20.73 0.61 -3.00
CA ILE A 81 -19.67 1.07 -2.11
C ILE A 81 -20.25 1.31 -0.72
N TYR A 82 -19.52 0.88 0.30
CA TYR A 82 -19.82 1.05 1.72
C TYR A 82 -18.73 1.90 2.36
N GLU A 83 -19.12 2.81 3.24
CA GLU A 83 -18.21 3.61 4.05
C GLU A 83 -18.00 2.94 5.42
N LEU A 84 -16.73 2.72 5.78
CA LEU A 84 -16.34 2.23 7.09
C LEU A 84 -15.55 3.34 7.79
N ARG A 85 -15.99 3.71 8.99
CA ARG A 85 -15.31 4.69 9.85
C ARG A 85 -14.83 4.01 11.13
N THR A 86 -13.54 4.14 11.44
CA THR A 86 -12.97 3.62 12.70
C THR A 86 -13.22 4.59 13.85
N LYS A 87 -13.09 4.13 15.10
CA LYS A 87 -13.13 4.99 16.30
C LYS A 87 -12.11 6.14 16.26
N SER A 88 -10.97 5.92 15.61
CA SER A 88 -9.92 6.94 15.41
C SER A 88 -10.24 7.95 14.30
N GLY A 89 -11.39 7.83 13.63
CA GLY A 89 -11.83 8.74 12.57
C GLY A 89 -11.27 8.42 11.18
N ARG A 90 -10.56 7.30 10.98
CA ARG A 90 -10.12 6.87 9.64
C ARG A 90 -11.32 6.35 8.87
N ILE A 91 -11.41 6.72 7.59
CA ILE A 91 -12.51 6.36 6.71
C ILE A 91 -11.97 5.60 5.52
N ILE A 92 -12.68 4.54 5.12
CA ILE A 92 -12.44 3.83 3.86
C ILE A 92 -13.77 3.53 3.18
N ARG A 93 -13.79 3.69 1.85
CA ARG A 93 -14.96 3.41 1.02
C ARG A 93 -14.68 2.24 0.10
N THR A 94 -15.31 1.11 0.33
CA THR A 94 -15.00 -0.14 -0.39
C THR A 94 -16.22 -1.03 -0.67
N THR A 95 -16.03 -2.12 -1.42
CA THR A 95 -17.08 -3.12 -1.65
C THR A 95 -17.24 -4.03 -0.43
N ALA A 96 -18.42 -4.62 -0.24
CA ALA A 96 -18.75 -5.44 0.94
C ALA A 96 -17.76 -6.60 1.19
N GLU A 97 -17.21 -7.19 0.13
CA GLU A 97 -16.36 -8.39 0.19
C GLU A 97 -14.89 -8.09 0.54
N HIS A 98 -14.49 -6.82 0.71
CA HIS A 98 -13.09 -6.50 0.98
C HIS A 98 -12.65 -7.01 2.36
N PRO A 99 -11.59 -7.85 2.43
CA PRO A 99 -11.10 -8.36 3.70
C PRO A 99 -10.34 -7.28 4.45
N TYR A 100 -10.50 -7.28 5.77
CA TYR A 100 -9.80 -6.39 6.70
C TYR A 100 -9.11 -7.20 7.78
N LEU A 101 -7.92 -6.74 8.17
CA LEU A 101 -7.23 -7.30 9.33
C LEU A 101 -7.99 -6.93 10.61
N VAL A 102 -8.38 -7.95 11.36
CA VAL A 102 -9.09 -7.82 12.63
C VAL A 102 -8.30 -8.49 13.75
N LYS A 103 -8.29 -7.89 14.94
CA LYS A 103 -7.73 -8.52 16.14
C LYS A 103 -8.76 -9.50 16.70
N THR A 104 -8.62 -10.79 16.40
CA THR A 104 -9.47 -11.83 17.00
C THR A 104 -9.08 -12.01 18.46
N GLN A 105 -10.03 -11.81 19.38
CA GLN A 105 -9.87 -12.18 20.80
C GLN A 105 -10.15 -13.67 20.99
N ASN A 106 -9.56 -14.55 20.17
CA ASN A 106 -9.45 -15.99 20.45
C ASN A 106 -8.70 -16.69 19.30
N PRO A 107 -7.59 -17.38 19.57
CA PRO A 107 -6.85 -18.11 18.53
C PRO A 107 -7.59 -19.36 18.01
N ASN A 108 -8.72 -19.73 18.59
CA ASN A 108 -9.47 -20.95 18.23
C ASN A 108 -10.72 -20.71 17.36
N VAL A 109 -10.96 -19.47 16.91
CA VAL A 109 -12.05 -19.18 15.98
C VAL A 109 -11.46 -19.07 14.58
N LYS A 110 -11.56 -20.16 13.80
CA LYS A 110 -11.34 -20.11 12.35
C LYS A 110 -12.19 -18.97 11.78
N SER A 111 -11.55 -18.09 11.02
CA SER A 111 -12.13 -17.02 10.17
C SER A 111 -13.61 -17.30 9.84
N GLN A 112 -14.52 -16.85 10.69
CA GLN A 112 -15.94 -16.84 10.35
C GLN A 112 -16.15 -15.61 9.47
N ASN A 113 -16.74 -15.82 8.30
CA ASN A 113 -17.21 -14.75 7.43
C ASN A 113 -18.16 -13.85 8.23
N PHE A 114 -17.65 -12.72 8.71
CA PHE A 114 -18.47 -11.72 9.39
C PHE A 114 -19.29 -10.99 8.33
N ASN A 115 -20.49 -11.51 8.04
CA ASN A 115 -21.57 -10.74 7.44
C ASN A 115 -22.01 -9.67 8.46
N LEU A 116 -21.28 -8.55 8.50
CA LEU A 116 -21.63 -7.38 9.28
C LEU A 116 -22.88 -6.74 8.67
N LYS A 117 -24.05 -7.09 9.21
CA LYS A 117 -25.29 -6.31 9.02
C LYS A 117 -25.11 -4.98 9.76
N ILE A 118 -24.66 -3.96 9.03
CA ILE A 118 -24.73 -2.57 9.48
C ILE A 118 -26.21 -2.17 9.39
N LYS A 119 -26.88 -2.06 10.54
CA LYS A 119 -28.18 -1.38 10.64
C LYS A 119 -27.90 0.12 10.64
N ILE A 120 -28.55 0.81 9.69
CA ILE A 120 -28.64 2.26 9.57
C ILE A 120 -29.65 2.76 10.61
#